data_AF-A0A535PNB0-F1
#
_entry.id   AF-A0A535PNB0-F1
#
_cell.length_a   1.000
_cell.length_b   1.000
_cell.length_c   1.000
_cell.angle_alpha   90.00
_cell.angle_beta   90.00
_cell.angle_gamma   90.00
#
_symmetry.space_group_name_H-M   'P 1'
#
loop_
_entity.id
_entity.type
_entity.pdbx_description
1 polymer ?
#
loop_
_entity_poly.entity_id
_entity_poly.type
_entity_poly.pdbx_seq_one_letter_code
_entity_poly.pdbx_strand_id
1 'polypeptide(L)'
;MTDLMSLLTLATTLFVAAIVLGFAARRWRGLRVVVAGIGPVCSLAVLLYFLIEGTTSYCTGTGATFRCSEVTYASTWGVRGSAAVAVVVVLTMAPVVSAWLHNRAPAVVAAIALPAMLGLFGFELAAWIPAWAGVLAAAIAGPPSTEPAAKETVPRI
;
A
#
# COMPACT_ATOMS: atom_id res chain seq x y z
N MET A 1 -8.02 20.77 -13.45
CA MET A 1 -8.28 21.30 -12.08
C MET A 1 -9.22 20.40 -11.30
N THR A 2 -10.29 19.89 -11.91
CA THR A 2 -11.22 18.91 -11.32
C THR A 2 -10.53 17.64 -10.82
N ASP A 3 -9.60 17.06 -11.59
CA ASP A 3 -8.95 15.80 -11.20
C ASP A 3 -7.99 15.95 -10.02
N LEU A 4 -7.30 17.09 -9.92
CA LEU A 4 -6.41 17.39 -8.80
C LEU A 4 -7.20 17.56 -7.50
N MET A 5 -8.33 18.26 -7.56
CA MET A 5 -9.21 18.43 -6.40
C MET A 5 -9.80 17.10 -5.94
N SER A 6 -10.22 16.24 -6.87
CA SER A 6 -10.72 14.89 -6.58
C SER A 6 -9.65 13.98 -5.97
N LEU A 7 -8.41 14.03 -6.45
CA LEU A 7 -7.30 13.28 -5.85
C LEU A 7 -6.97 13.77 -4.45
N LEU A 8 -7.03 15.09 -4.23
CA LEU A 8 -6.72 15.68 -2.92
C LEU A 8 -7.82 15.35 -1.90
N THR A 9 -9.10 15.38 -2.29
CA THR A 9 -10.21 14.92 -1.43
C THR A 9 -10.13 13.42 -1.16
N LEU A 10 -9.79 12.60 -2.15
CA LEU A 10 -9.60 11.16 -1.94
C LEU A 10 -8.41 10.88 -1.00
N ALA A 11 -7.27 11.54 -1.17
CA ALA A 11 -6.11 11.39 -0.31
C ALA A 11 -6.40 11.81 1.15
N THR A 12 -7.09 12.95 1.33
CA THR A 12 -7.44 13.45 2.67
C THR A 12 -8.48 12.58 3.37
N THR A 13 -9.51 12.11 2.65
CA THR A 13 -10.51 11.20 3.21
C THR A 13 -9.88 9.86 3.62
N LEU A 14 -9.02 9.29 2.79
CA LEU A 14 -8.28 8.07 3.11
C LEU A 14 -7.31 8.27 4.27
N PHE A 15 -6.67 9.44 4.38
CA PHE A 15 -5.81 9.76 5.52
C PHE A 15 -6.60 9.78 6.84
N VAL A 16 -7.74 10.46 6.88
CA VAL A 16 -8.61 10.50 8.06
C VAL A 16 -9.14 9.10 8.39
N ALA A 17 -9.60 8.36 7.39
CA ALA A 17 -10.07 6.99 7.56
C ALA A 17 -8.97 6.07 8.12
N ALA A 18 -7.74 6.19 7.61
CA ALA A 18 -6.59 5.43 8.10
C ALA A 18 -6.28 5.70 9.58
N ILE A 19 -6.37 6.97 10.00
CA ILE A 19 -6.20 7.34 11.41
C ILE A 19 -7.27 6.68 12.27
N VAL A 20 -8.54 6.83 11.91
CA VAL A 20 -9.67 6.25 12.66
C VAL A 20 -9.54 4.72 12.74
N LEU A 21 -9.24 4.08 11.61
CA LEU A 21 -9.05 2.63 11.52
C LEU A 21 -7.86 2.17 12.38
N GLY A 22 -6.74 2.89 12.35
CA GLY A 22 -5.55 2.59 13.15
C GLY A 22 -5.83 2.68 14.66
N PHE A 23 -6.58 3.70 15.09
CA PHE A 23 -7.00 3.82 16.49
C PHE A 23 -7.98 2.71 16.90
N ALA A 24 -8.97 2.39 16.06
CA ALA A 24 -9.90 1.29 16.32
C ALA A 24 -9.17 -0.06 16.41
N ALA A 25 -8.20 -0.29 15.51
CA ALA A 25 -7.41 -1.52 15.47
C ALA A 25 -6.51 -1.70 16.69
N ARG A 26 -6.10 -0.60 17.33
CA ARG A 26 -5.33 -0.67 18.56
C ARG A 26 -6.07 -1.44 19.66
N ARG A 27 -7.40 -1.45 19.66
CA ARG A 27 -8.21 -2.10 20.71
C ARG A 27 -8.38 -3.62 20.55
N TRP A 28 -8.22 -4.18 19.33
CA TRP A 28 -8.51 -5.59 19.07
C TRP A 28 -7.34 -6.28 18.36
N ARG A 29 -6.82 -7.39 18.92
CA ARG A 29 -5.68 -8.13 18.35
C ARG A 29 -5.95 -8.60 16.91
N GLY A 30 -7.14 -9.12 16.62
CA GLY A 30 -7.51 -9.56 15.27
C GLY A 30 -7.55 -8.42 14.25
N LEU A 31 -8.01 -7.23 14.66
CA LEU A 31 -8.07 -6.07 13.77
C LEU A 31 -6.67 -5.57 13.41
N ARG A 32 -5.67 -5.68 14.29
CA ARG A 32 -4.28 -5.32 13.96
C ARG A 32 -3.71 -6.17 12.84
N VAL A 33 -4.01 -7.47 12.83
CA VAL A 33 -3.56 -8.39 11.77
C VAL A 33 -4.23 -8.03 10.44
N VAL A 34 -5.54 -7.76 10.46
CA VAL A 34 -6.28 -7.34 9.27
C VAL A 34 -5.69 -6.05 8.70
N VAL A 35 -5.48 -5.03 9.55
CA VAL A 35 -4.95 -3.73 9.12
C VAL A 35 -3.53 -3.84 8.57
N ALA A 36 -2.69 -4.72 9.11
CA ALA A 36 -1.36 -4.98 8.55
C ALA A 36 -1.41 -5.56 7.12
N GLY A 37 -2.50 -6.23 6.75
CA GLY A 37 -2.70 -6.80 5.41
C GLY A 37 -3.28 -5.82 4.37
N ILE A 38 -3.94 -4.74 4.80
CA ILE A 38 -4.63 -3.81 3.88
C ILE A 38 -3.66 -3.18 2.88
N GLY A 39 -2.53 -2.64 3.36
CA GLY A 39 -1.52 -2.01 2.52
C GLY A 39 -1.00 -2.93 1.40
N PRO A 40 -0.49 -4.14 1.73
CA PRO A 40 -0.09 -5.15 0.76
C PRO A 40 -1.18 -5.54 -0.24
N VAL A 41 -2.40 -5.81 0.24
CA VAL A 41 -3.50 -6.27 -0.61
C VAL A 41 -3.91 -5.18 -1.60
N CYS A 42 -4.04 -3.93 -1.14
CA CYS A 42 -4.32 -2.81 -2.03
C CYS A 42 -3.20 -2.59 -3.05
N SER A 43 -1.94 -2.66 -2.63
CA SER A 43 -0.78 -2.54 -3.53
C SER A 43 -0.76 -3.61 -4.60
N LEU A 44 -1.06 -4.86 -4.22
CA LEU A 44 -1.11 -6.00 -5.13
C LEU A 44 -2.30 -5.91 -6.08
N ALA A 45 -3.47 -5.47 -5.62
CA ALA A 45 -4.63 -5.23 -6.47
C ALA A 45 -4.34 -4.16 -7.55
N VAL A 46 -3.68 -3.08 -7.16
CA VAL A 46 -3.23 -2.04 -8.10
C VAL A 46 -2.22 -2.62 -9.09
N LEU A 47 -1.18 -3.30 -8.61
CA LEU A 47 -0.18 -3.91 -9.47
C LEU A 47 -0.81 -4.88 -10.50
N LEU A 48 -1.70 -5.76 -10.05
CA LEU A 48 -2.40 -6.70 -10.92
C LEU A 48 -3.25 -5.98 -11.96
N TYR A 49 -3.97 -4.93 -11.58
CA TYR A 49 -4.72 -4.11 -12.53
C TYR A 49 -3.83 -3.57 -13.64
N PHE A 50 -2.67 -2.99 -13.30
CA PHE A 50 -1.74 -2.47 -14.29
C PHE A 50 -1.05 -3.54 -15.15
N LEU A 51 -0.90 -4.76 -14.63
CA LEU A 51 -0.31 -5.90 -15.35
C LEU A 51 -1.29 -6.60 -16.28
N ILE A 52 -2.58 -6.58 -15.98
CA ILE A 52 -3.61 -7.29 -16.73
C ILE A 52 -4.30 -6.35 -17.71
N GLU A 53 -4.59 -5.12 -17.30
CA GLU A 53 -5.37 -4.18 -18.10
C GLU A 53 -4.51 -3.57 -19.23
N GLY A 54 -5.06 -3.57 -20.44
CA GLY A 54 -4.44 -3.02 -21.65
C GLY A 54 -4.63 -1.51 -21.81
N THR A 55 -3.62 -0.83 -22.35
CA THR A 55 -3.71 0.58 -22.79
C THR A 55 -4.13 0.69 -24.23
N THR A 56 -3.60 -0.20 -25.07
CA THR A 56 -3.73 -0.15 -26.53
C THR A 56 -3.45 -1.53 -27.11
N SER A 57 -4.04 -1.85 -28.26
CA SER A 57 -3.65 -3.00 -29.06
C SER A 57 -2.53 -2.61 -30.03
N TYR A 58 -1.43 -3.34 -30.01
CA TYR A 58 -0.35 -3.19 -30.99
C TYR A 58 -0.50 -4.28 -32.05
N CYS A 59 -0.75 -3.88 -33.29
CA CYS A 59 -0.96 -4.77 -34.41
C CYS A 59 0.20 -4.70 -35.41
N THR A 60 0.70 -5.86 -35.83
CA THR A 60 1.80 -5.98 -36.80
C THR A 60 1.49 -7.04 -37.85
N GLY A 61 2.14 -6.93 -39.01
CA GLY A 61 1.96 -7.84 -40.14
C GLY A 61 0.88 -7.40 -41.12
N THR A 62 0.73 -8.16 -42.21
CA THR A 62 -0.25 -7.92 -43.28
C THR A 62 -0.76 -9.25 -43.82
N GLY A 63 -2.05 -9.33 -44.17
CA GLY A 63 -2.65 -10.57 -44.69
C GLY A 63 -2.59 -11.70 -43.67
N ALA A 64 -2.09 -12.87 -44.06
CA ALA A 64 -2.05 -14.08 -43.21
C ALA A 64 -1.12 -13.99 -41.98
N THR A 65 -0.27 -12.96 -41.89
CA THR A 65 0.65 -12.75 -40.76
C THR A 65 0.18 -11.68 -39.77
N PHE A 66 -1.03 -11.14 -39.95
CA PHE A 66 -1.57 -10.12 -39.06
C PHE A 66 -1.75 -10.65 -37.63
N ARG A 67 -1.10 -10.00 -36.66
CA ARG A 67 -1.23 -10.30 -35.23
C ARG A 67 -1.40 -9.01 -34.44
N CYS A 68 -2.38 -9.00 -33.55
CA CYS A 68 -2.54 -7.96 -32.54
C CYS A 68 -2.21 -8.55 -31.16
N SER A 69 -1.43 -7.81 -30.38
CA SER A 69 -1.17 -8.08 -28.97
C SER A 69 -1.64 -6.89 -28.14
N GLU A 70 -2.31 -7.15 -27.03
CA GLU A 70 -2.64 -6.10 -26.07
C GLU A 70 -1.38 -5.67 -25.31
N VAL A 71 -1.19 -4.36 -25.21
CA VAL A 71 -0.07 -3.73 -24.50
C VAL A 71 -0.61 -3.27 -23.15
N THR A 72 -0.05 -3.79 -22.05
CA THR A 72 -0.53 -3.54 -20.68
C THR A 72 -0.05 -2.18 -20.16
N TYR A 73 -0.74 -1.58 -19.20
CA TYR A 73 -0.28 -0.31 -18.60
C TYR A 73 1.14 -0.42 -18.03
N ALA A 74 1.51 -1.58 -17.47
CA ALA A 74 2.84 -1.82 -16.93
C ALA A 74 3.97 -1.60 -17.95
N SER A 75 3.72 -1.85 -19.23
CA SER A 75 4.71 -1.65 -20.30
C SER A 75 5.07 -0.18 -20.53
N THR A 76 4.20 0.75 -20.10
CA THR A 76 4.40 2.19 -20.30
C THR A 76 5.30 2.85 -19.25
N TRP A 77 5.60 2.16 -18.14
CA TRP A 77 6.35 2.72 -17.01
C TRP A 77 7.84 2.98 -17.30
N GLY A 78 8.40 2.30 -18.30
CA GLY A 78 9.84 2.26 -18.52
C GLY A 78 10.62 1.76 -17.29
N VAL A 79 11.96 1.90 -17.32
CA VAL A 79 12.84 1.40 -16.24
C VAL A 79 12.61 2.16 -14.94
N ARG A 80 12.49 3.50 -15.02
CA ARG A 80 12.33 4.37 -13.85
C ARG A 80 11.00 4.13 -13.14
N GLY A 81 9.90 4.06 -13.87
CA GLY A 81 8.57 3.80 -13.29
C GLY A 81 8.48 2.39 -12.70
N SER A 82 9.05 1.39 -13.39
CA SER A 82 9.12 0.01 -12.88
C SER A 82 9.89 -0.09 -11.55
N ALA A 83 11.02 0.62 -11.44
CA ALA A 83 11.78 0.68 -10.19
C ALA A 83 10.99 1.36 -9.06
N ALA A 84 10.28 2.44 -9.36
CA ALA A 84 9.44 3.14 -8.39
C ALA A 84 8.30 2.25 -7.87
N VAL A 85 7.59 1.56 -8.78
CA VAL A 85 6.55 0.59 -8.42
C VAL A 85 7.12 -0.53 -7.57
N ALA A 86 8.27 -1.10 -7.93
CA ALA A 86 8.92 -2.14 -7.13
C ALA A 86 9.21 -1.67 -5.70
N VAL A 87 9.74 -0.45 -5.54
CA VAL A 87 10.00 0.13 -4.21
C VAL A 87 8.70 0.34 -3.44
N VAL A 88 7.65 0.88 -4.06
CA VAL A 88 6.35 1.07 -3.41
C VAL A 88 5.76 -0.26 -2.95
N VAL A 89 5.80 -1.29 -3.81
CA VAL A 89 5.32 -2.64 -3.46
C VAL A 89 6.08 -3.19 -2.26
N VAL A 90 7.41 -3.07 -2.24
CA VAL A 90 8.23 -3.49 -1.10
C VAL A 90 7.88 -2.69 0.17
N LEU A 91 7.74 -1.38 0.08
CA LEU A 91 7.35 -0.54 1.22
C LEU A 91 5.96 -0.88 1.76
N THR A 92 5.02 -1.29 0.89
CA THR A 92 3.67 -1.71 1.32
C THR A 92 3.68 -3.02 2.10
N MET A 93 4.72 -3.83 2.00
CA MET A 93 4.92 -5.05 2.80
C MET A 93 5.46 -4.77 4.20
N ALA A 94 5.94 -3.56 4.47
CA ALA A 94 6.56 -3.21 5.75
C ALA A 94 5.67 -3.43 6.99
N PRO A 95 4.33 -3.25 6.97
CA PRO A 95 3.47 -3.61 8.09
C PRO A 95 3.48 -5.10 8.44
N VAL A 96 3.55 -5.97 7.42
CA VAL A 96 3.63 -7.43 7.62
C VAL A 96 4.97 -7.77 8.26
N VAL A 97 6.06 -7.20 7.75
CA VAL A 97 7.40 -7.35 8.34
C VAL A 97 7.43 -6.81 9.77
N SER A 98 6.77 -5.67 10.04
CA SER A 98 6.64 -5.08 11.38
C SER A 98 5.91 -6.01 12.35
N ALA A 99 4.82 -6.64 11.91
CA ALA A 99 4.11 -7.62 12.71
C ALA A 99 4.97 -8.87 12.99
N TRP A 100 5.74 -9.32 12.01
CA TRP A 100 6.61 -10.50 12.13
C TRP A 100 7.81 -10.26 13.05
N LEU A 101 8.46 -9.11 12.91
CA LEU A 101 9.59 -8.67 13.74
C LEU A 101 9.15 -8.13 15.11
N HIS A 102 7.84 -7.99 15.35
CA HIS A 102 7.27 -7.38 16.56
C HIS A 102 7.80 -5.96 16.84
N ASN A 103 8.30 -5.26 15.82
CA ASN A 103 8.88 -3.93 15.91
C ASN A 103 8.09 -2.95 15.06
N ARG A 104 7.78 -1.75 15.59
CA ARG A 104 7.04 -0.69 14.89
C ARG A 104 7.86 0.03 13.81
N ALA A 105 9.19 0.01 13.91
CA ALA A 105 10.07 0.81 13.06
C ALA A 105 9.83 0.63 11.54
N PRO A 106 9.69 -0.59 10.99
CA PRO A 106 9.51 -0.78 9.55
C PRO A 106 8.23 -0.12 9.03
N ALA A 107 7.12 -0.28 9.76
CA ALA A 107 5.82 0.27 9.36
C ALA A 107 5.81 1.80 9.42
N VAL A 108 6.43 2.40 10.45
CA VAL A 108 6.51 3.86 10.58
C VAL A 108 7.39 4.46 9.49
N VAL A 109 8.55 3.86 9.22
CA VAL A 109 9.45 4.31 8.15
C VAL A 109 8.74 4.24 6.80
N ALA A 110 8.02 3.15 6.51
CA ALA A 110 7.25 3.03 5.28
C ALA A 110 6.10 4.04 5.18
N ALA A 111 5.39 4.31 6.28
CA ALA A 111 4.31 5.29 6.31
C ALA A 111 4.78 6.73 5.99
N ILE A 112 6.05 7.05 6.28
CA ILE A 112 6.69 8.34 5.96
C ILE A 112 7.33 8.32 4.56
N ALA A 113 7.98 7.23 4.18
CA ALA A 113 8.67 7.11 2.90
C ALA A 113 7.71 7.04 1.71
N LEU A 114 6.56 6.39 1.86
CA LEU A 114 5.56 6.27 0.79
C LEU A 114 5.03 7.63 0.31
N PRO A 115 4.58 8.57 1.17
CA PRO A 115 4.20 9.92 0.73
C PRO A 115 5.30 10.66 0.00
N ALA A 116 6.56 10.52 0.42
CA ALA A 116 7.68 11.13 -0.27
C ALA A 116 7.85 10.56 -1.68
N MET A 117 7.76 9.23 -1.83
CA MET A 117 7.78 8.58 -3.15
C MET A 117 6.58 9.00 -4.01
N LEU A 118 5.37 9.06 -3.44
CA LEU A 118 4.17 9.55 -4.13
C LEU A 118 4.33 11.00 -4.60
N GLY A 119 4.95 11.87 -3.78
CA GLY A 119 5.22 13.26 -4.16
C GLY A 119 6.27 13.39 -5.27
N LEU A 120 7.30 12.53 -5.27
CA LEU A 120 8.39 12.57 -6.24
C LEU A 120 8.00 12.05 -7.64
N PHE A 121 7.07 11.08 -7.70
CA PHE A 121 6.60 10.47 -8.95
C PHE A 121 5.19 10.91 -9.36
N GLY A 122 4.50 11.66 -8.49
CA GLY A 122 3.24 12.33 -8.79
C GLY A 122 2.14 11.39 -9.26
N PHE A 123 1.55 11.69 -10.42
CA PHE A 123 0.39 10.98 -10.97
C PHE A 123 0.65 9.50 -11.26
N GLU A 124 1.90 9.10 -11.58
CA GLU A 124 2.24 7.71 -11.91
C GLU A 124 1.96 6.75 -10.75
N LEU A 125 2.12 7.23 -9.52
CA LEU A 125 1.91 6.42 -8.31
C LEU A 125 0.61 6.78 -7.58
N ALA A 126 -0.24 7.66 -8.12
CA ALA A 126 -1.48 8.08 -7.45
C ALA A 126 -2.41 6.89 -7.16
N ALA A 127 -2.37 5.85 -7.98
CA ALA A 127 -3.13 4.62 -7.76
C ALA A 127 -2.75 3.88 -6.44
N TRP A 128 -1.55 4.13 -5.89
CA TRP A 128 -1.09 3.53 -4.64
C TRP A 128 -1.47 4.31 -3.37
N ILE A 129 -2.21 5.43 -3.48
CA ILE A 129 -2.70 6.19 -2.32
C ILE A 129 -3.51 5.31 -1.33
N PRO A 130 -4.43 4.42 -1.76
CA PRO A 130 -5.12 3.53 -0.84
C PRO A 130 -4.19 2.55 -0.12
N ALA A 131 -3.16 2.05 -0.82
CA ALA A 131 -2.17 1.16 -0.22
C ALA A 131 -1.37 1.88 0.87
N TRP A 132 -0.96 3.13 0.62
CA TRP A 132 -0.34 3.97 1.64
C TRP A 132 -1.24 4.19 2.86
N ALA A 133 -2.53 4.48 2.65
CA ALA A 133 -3.48 4.66 3.75
C ALA A 133 -3.57 3.39 4.62
N GLY A 134 -3.54 2.20 4.02
CA GLY A 134 -3.45 0.93 4.74
C GLY A 134 -2.17 0.80 5.58
N VAL A 135 -1.02 1.16 5.01
CA VAL A 135 0.28 1.15 5.71
C VAL A 135 0.28 2.13 6.90
N LEU A 136 -0.28 3.32 6.72
CA LEU A 136 -0.42 4.32 7.78
C LEU A 136 -1.30 3.81 8.93
N ALA A 137 -2.46 3.23 8.61
CA ALA A 137 -3.34 2.65 9.61
C ALA A 137 -2.63 1.56 10.43
N ALA A 138 -1.82 0.72 9.77
CA ALA A 138 -1.04 -0.32 10.43
C ALA A 138 0.08 0.24 11.31
N ALA A 139 0.76 1.30 10.87
CA ALA A 139 1.77 1.99 11.66
C ALA A 139 1.18 2.59 12.95
N ILE A 140 -0.03 3.15 12.88
CA ILE A 140 -0.76 3.70 14.03
C ILE A 140 -1.21 2.58 14.99
N ALA A 141 -1.77 1.51 14.46
CA ALA A 141 -2.22 0.35 15.25
C ALA A 141 -1.04 -0.32 16.01
N GLY A 142 0.10 -0.41 15.33
CA GLY A 142 1.30 -1.09 15.78
C GLY A 142 1.18 -2.62 15.78
N PRO A 143 2.29 -3.34 15.99
CA PRO A 143 2.31 -4.79 15.92
C PRO A 143 1.44 -5.42 17.03
N PRO A 144 0.88 -6.60 16.78
CA PRO A 144 0.22 -7.38 17.83
C PRO A 144 1.27 -7.79 18.87
N SER A 145 1.20 -7.24 20.09
CA SER A 145 2.09 -7.65 21.18
C SER A 145 1.57 -8.93 21.81
N THR A 146 2.45 -9.92 21.95
CA THR A 146 2.16 -11.19 22.61
C THR A 146 2.15 -11.10 24.13
N GLU A 147 2.67 -10.02 24.75
CA GLU A 147 2.67 -9.88 26.20
C GLU A 147 1.25 -10.09 26.75
N PRO A 148 0.99 -11.22 27.46
CA PRO A 148 -0.08 -11.22 28.42
C PRO A 148 0.32 -10.13 29.42
N ALA A 149 -0.64 -9.30 29.80
CA ALA A 149 -0.45 -8.40 30.91
C ALA A 149 0.19 -9.21 32.05
N ALA A 150 1.43 -8.86 32.41
CA ALA A 150 2.07 -9.22 33.66
C ALA A 150 1.27 -8.57 34.80
N LYS A 151 0.02 -9.02 34.97
CA LYS A 151 -0.85 -8.83 36.11
C LYS A 151 -0.95 -10.19 36.82
N GLU A 152 0.21 -10.68 37.21
CA GLU A 152 0.46 -11.77 38.15
C GLU A 152 1.91 -11.50 38.57
N THR A 153 2.29 -11.14 39.79
CA THR A 153 1.68 -11.26 41.12
C THR A 153 2.47 -10.32 42.04
N VAL A 154 1.81 -9.44 42.78
CA VAL A 154 2.38 -8.91 44.04
C VAL A 154 1.33 -9.11 45.13
N PRO A 155 1.33 -10.25 45.83
CA PRO A 155 0.88 -10.25 47.21
C PRO A 155 2.01 -9.66 48.04
N ARG A 156 1.86 -8.42 48.48
CA ARG A 156 2.60 -7.93 49.65
C ARG A 156 1.62 -7.87 50.81
N ILE A 157 1.71 -8.95 51.59
CA ILE A 157 1.65 -9.06 53.05
C ILE A 157 1.37 -7.74 53.76
#